data_AF-A0A6N9NRA2-F1
#
_entry.id   AF-A0A6N9NRA2-F1
#
_cell.length_a   1.000
_cell.length_b   1.000
_cell.length_c   1.000
_cell.angle_alpha   90.00
_cell.angle_beta   90.00
_cell.angle_gamma   90.00
#
_symmetry.space_group_name_H-M   'P 1'
#
loop_
_entity.id
_entity.type
_entity.pdbx_description
1 polymer ?
#
loop_
_entity_poly.entity_id
_entity_poly.type
_entity_poly.pdbx_seq_one_letter_code
_entity_poly.pdbx_strand_id
1 'polypeptide(L)'
;MKDFVNPFPKLCEEYAQRFDVASDNNDVQAIRELLSELEDFLKKHADAIYAPLYYCMGTSYGNLRTHGYSVESDEAELSLEKKDVSLEHELYCFRHCLELLDNPELLKEEFEPYIRGLKLQLYTNYANALEDCGRKAAAMKFYRKVLEINPEFGMAEGNMGRALQHYSALVHDPGHTAYLHHFAYNYLKSSLKKADVHVSARKYFERCVNSYTDEIKETFLENKLEISEYSLGEKQEEAYRRWCLHHHLFLNSLNDLPHELSCFATDSLQLPDMITHIEQIEPPRYFGMFNQLKQEYIYARYLCYEAFYEREETHFADKETHLINLFDYPQYSIRIEGLKTAFRQSYSIFDKVAFFINDYWELGIQERDLNYRTIWLSEYGKGKKNYKYKNRLILADNIALKSMFWICSEFNKKFGDADTPYEKNIQVLRNALEHKFVKVHSGILYNDKKEEKSIGEDSFYHITENGLLQYTMELLEIVREWLIDLTMAVHIEELKRGEDEDDKKSFPVFLMEFDDEWKV
;
A
#
# COMPACT_ATOMS: atom_id res chain seq x y z
N MET A 1 -34.96 -18.51 1.21
CA MET A 1 -34.00 -17.49 1.64
C MET A 1 -34.07 -17.45 3.15
N LYS A 2 -32.97 -17.74 3.86
CA LYS A 2 -32.91 -17.42 5.30
C LYS A 2 -33.08 -15.90 5.39
N ASP A 3 -33.93 -15.41 6.27
CA ASP A 3 -34.06 -13.97 6.52
C ASP A 3 -32.69 -13.46 6.97
N PHE A 4 -32.12 -12.52 6.21
CA PHE A 4 -30.85 -11.89 6.58
C PHE A 4 -31.06 -11.05 7.83
N VAL A 5 -30.23 -11.24 8.86
CA VAL A 5 -30.31 -10.45 10.08
C VAL A 5 -29.37 -9.26 9.95
N ASN A 6 -29.91 -8.05 9.94
CA ASN A 6 -29.11 -6.83 9.99
C ASN A 6 -28.61 -6.63 11.45
N PRO A 7 -27.29 -6.67 11.72
CA PRO A 7 -26.77 -6.41 13.06
C PRO A 7 -26.79 -4.92 13.46
N PHE A 8 -27.04 -4.03 12.50
CA PHE A 8 -26.88 -2.60 12.69
C PHE A 8 -28.19 -1.92 13.10
N PRO A 9 -28.13 -0.87 13.95
CA PRO A 9 -29.30 -0.09 14.31
C PRO A 9 -29.93 0.57 13.08
N LYS A 10 -31.27 0.71 13.10
CA LYS A 10 -32.02 1.42 12.06
C LYS A 10 -31.50 2.84 11.79
N LEU A 11 -30.95 3.49 12.81
CA LEU A 11 -30.30 4.80 12.71
C LEU A 11 -29.23 4.84 11.61
N CYS A 12 -28.48 3.74 11.40
CA CYS A 12 -27.46 3.66 10.35
C CYS A 12 -28.08 3.79 8.95
N GLU A 13 -29.22 3.13 8.71
CA GLU A 13 -29.96 3.23 7.45
C GLU A 13 -30.55 4.64 7.26
N GLU A 14 -31.01 5.27 8.34
CA GLU A 14 -31.56 6.64 8.30
C GLU A 14 -30.49 7.67 7.93
N TYR A 15 -29.27 7.58 8.47
CA TYR A 15 -28.16 8.45 8.06
C TYR A 15 -27.71 8.18 6.63
N ALA A 16 -27.59 6.92 6.22
CA ALA A 16 -27.22 6.57 4.85
C ALA A 16 -28.18 7.23 3.84
N GLN A 17 -29.49 7.13 4.07
CA GLN A 17 -30.49 7.79 3.22
C GLN A 17 -30.36 9.32 3.21
N ARG A 18 -30.08 9.95 4.36
CA ARG A 18 -29.88 11.41 4.43
C ARG A 18 -28.65 11.84 3.63
N PHE A 19 -27.54 11.10 3.69
CA PHE A 19 -26.35 11.38 2.89
C PHE A 19 -26.56 11.15 1.41
N ASP A 20 -27.26 10.08 1.02
CA ASP A 20 -27.56 9.78 -0.38
C ASP A 20 -28.40 10.91 -0.98
N VAL A 21 -29.46 11.34 -0.29
CA VAL A 21 -30.30 12.47 -0.71
C VAL A 21 -29.50 13.77 -0.82
N ALA A 22 -28.60 14.05 0.13
CA ALA A 22 -27.77 15.24 0.08
C ALA A 22 -26.77 15.18 -1.09
N SER A 23 -26.15 14.01 -1.32
CA SER A 23 -25.20 13.79 -2.41
C SER A 23 -25.85 13.85 -3.79
N ASP A 24 -27.01 13.23 -3.97
CA ASP A 24 -27.78 13.24 -5.22
C ASP A 24 -28.21 14.66 -5.62
N ASN A 25 -28.52 15.50 -4.61
CA ASN A 25 -28.88 16.90 -4.83
C ASN A 25 -27.66 17.84 -4.90
N ASN A 26 -26.44 17.33 -4.70
CA ASN A 26 -25.21 18.13 -4.53
C ASN A 26 -25.34 19.21 -3.43
N ASP A 27 -26.08 18.91 -2.35
CA ASP A 27 -26.27 19.81 -1.22
C ASP A 27 -25.09 19.71 -0.24
N VAL A 28 -24.03 20.47 -0.55
CA VAL A 28 -22.79 20.53 0.22
C VAL A 28 -23.02 20.91 1.68
N GLN A 29 -23.93 21.84 1.93
CA GLN A 29 -24.20 22.33 3.27
C GLN A 29 -24.87 21.24 4.10
N ALA A 30 -25.85 20.54 3.53
CA ALA A 30 -26.47 19.40 4.19
C ALA A 30 -25.46 18.28 4.48
N ILE A 31 -24.54 17.98 3.54
CA ILE A 31 -23.49 16.98 3.77
C ILE A 31 -22.60 17.37 4.96
N ARG A 32 -22.17 18.63 5.04
CA ARG A 32 -21.32 19.11 6.16
C ARG A 32 -22.04 19.09 7.50
N GLU A 33 -23.31 19.49 7.54
CA GLU A 33 -24.14 19.42 8.75
C GLU A 33 -24.29 17.98 9.23
N LEU A 34 -24.51 17.03 8.31
CA LEU A 34 -24.60 15.60 8.62
C LEU A 34 -23.27 15.03 9.13
N LEU A 35 -22.14 15.42 8.52
CA LEU A 35 -20.81 15.01 8.96
C LEU A 35 -20.54 15.49 10.39
N SER A 36 -20.78 16.77 10.68
CA SER A 36 -20.60 17.34 12.03
C SER A 36 -21.52 16.69 13.06
N GLU A 37 -22.78 16.42 12.70
CA GLU A 37 -23.74 15.71 13.57
C GLU A 37 -23.23 14.31 13.93
N LEU A 38 -22.70 13.56 12.96
CA LEU A 38 -22.19 12.22 13.17
C LEU A 38 -20.87 12.18 13.93
N GLU A 39 -19.94 13.11 13.69
CA GLU A 39 -18.71 13.22 14.47
C GLU A 39 -19.02 13.37 15.97
N ASP A 40 -19.96 14.25 16.31
CA ASP A 40 -20.39 14.46 17.71
C ASP A 40 -21.14 13.26 18.30
N PHE A 41 -21.87 12.52 17.47
CA PHE A 41 -22.56 11.29 17.88
C PHE A 41 -21.54 10.17 18.17
N LEU A 42 -20.61 9.91 17.25
CA LEU A 42 -19.63 8.82 17.32
C LEU A 42 -18.59 9.04 18.42
N LYS A 43 -18.26 10.31 18.75
CA LYS A 43 -17.47 10.64 19.96
C LYS A 43 -18.08 10.11 21.27
N LYS A 44 -19.39 9.87 21.29
CA LYS A 44 -20.13 9.37 22.46
C LYS A 44 -20.52 7.90 22.33
N HIS A 45 -20.42 7.31 21.14
CA HIS A 45 -20.89 5.96 20.83
C HIS A 45 -19.85 5.23 19.97
N ALA A 46 -18.97 4.48 20.63
CA ALA A 46 -17.86 3.77 19.99
C ALA A 46 -18.16 2.28 19.73
N ASP A 47 -19.42 1.87 19.80
CA ASP A 47 -19.81 0.47 19.60
C ASP A 47 -19.65 0.01 18.15
N ALA A 48 -19.19 -1.22 17.96
CA ALA A 48 -18.97 -1.80 16.62
C ALA A 48 -20.23 -1.83 15.75
N ILE A 49 -21.42 -1.84 16.37
CA ILE A 49 -22.71 -1.78 15.67
C ILE A 49 -22.93 -0.46 14.89
N TYR A 50 -22.10 0.56 15.11
CA TYR A 50 -22.13 1.82 14.37
C TYR A 50 -21.10 1.90 13.24
N ALA A 51 -20.37 0.81 12.94
CA ALA A 51 -19.42 0.74 11.82
C ALA A 51 -19.95 1.33 10.49
N PRO A 52 -21.21 1.08 10.05
CA PRO A 52 -21.71 1.65 8.79
C PRO A 52 -21.71 3.19 8.75
N LEU A 53 -21.82 3.87 9.89
CA LEU A 53 -21.79 5.33 9.94
C LEU A 53 -20.43 5.88 9.49
N TYR A 54 -19.34 5.22 9.87
CA TYR A 54 -18.00 5.56 9.38
C TYR A 54 -17.89 5.34 7.87
N TYR A 55 -18.47 4.27 7.32
CA TYR A 55 -18.51 4.09 5.87
C TYR A 55 -19.26 5.23 5.15
N CYS A 56 -20.40 5.66 5.68
CA CYS A 56 -21.16 6.80 5.14
C CYS A 56 -20.36 8.11 5.20
N MET A 57 -19.70 8.39 6.33
CA MET A 57 -18.84 9.56 6.49
C MET A 57 -17.68 9.56 5.50
N GLY A 58 -16.96 8.44 5.39
CA GLY A 58 -15.84 8.29 4.44
C GLY A 58 -16.27 8.56 3.00
N THR A 59 -17.39 7.97 2.58
CA THR A 59 -17.96 8.19 1.24
C THR A 59 -18.35 9.65 1.02
N SER A 60 -18.87 10.31 2.06
CA SER A 60 -19.28 11.71 1.99
C SER A 60 -18.09 12.69 1.93
N TYR A 61 -17.00 12.43 2.66
CA TYR A 61 -15.74 13.18 2.49
C TYR A 61 -15.18 13.03 1.07
N GLY A 62 -15.23 11.81 0.51
CA GLY A 62 -14.87 11.55 -0.88
C GLY A 62 -15.74 12.35 -1.87
N ASN A 63 -17.06 12.34 -1.69
CA ASN A 63 -18.00 13.11 -2.52
C ASN A 63 -17.69 14.62 -2.48
N LEU A 64 -17.46 15.20 -1.29
CA LEU A 64 -17.07 16.61 -1.16
C LEU A 64 -15.80 16.91 -1.95
N ARG A 65 -14.77 16.06 -1.81
CA ARG A 65 -13.48 16.20 -2.49
C ARG A 65 -13.62 16.12 -4.02
N THR A 66 -14.39 15.17 -4.55
CA THR A 66 -14.64 15.03 -6.00
C THR A 66 -15.32 16.24 -6.60
N HIS A 67 -16.22 16.89 -5.86
CA HIS A 67 -16.91 18.10 -6.31
C HIS A 67 -16.15 19.40 -6.00
N GLY A 68 -14.93 19.31 -5.44
CA GLY A 68 -14.08 20.48 -5.19
C GLY A 68 -14.40 21.23 -3.90
N TYR A 69 -15.14 20.63 -2.96
CA TYR A 69 -15.54 21.25 -1.70
C TYR A 69 -14.72 20.77 -0.49
N SER A 70 -14.35 21.71 0.40
CA SER A 70 -13.64 21.40 1.65
C SER A 70 -14.60 21.05 2.78
N VAL A 71 -14.13 20.28 3.76
CA VAL A 71 -14.78 20.18 5.07
C VAL A 71 -14.66 21.51 5.85
N GLU A 72 -13.58 22.27 5.63
CA GLU A 72 -13.20 23.42 6.46
C GLU A 72 -13.50 24.80 5.82
N SER A 73 -13.92 24.86 4.55
CA SER A 73 -14.15 26.15 3.87
C SER A 73 -15.15 26.11 2.72
N ASP A 74 -15.92 27.19 2.56
CA ASP A 74 -16.85 27.46 1.44
C ASP A 74 -16.17 27.86 0.12
N GLU A 75 -14.84 27.84 0.06
CA GLU A 75 -14.11 28.19 -1.16
C GLU A 75 -14.38 27.18 -2.29
N ALA A 76 -14.72 27.69 -3.47
CA ALA A 76 -15.15 26.90 -4.63
C ALA A 76 -14.00 26.13 -5.33
N GLU A 77 -12.75 26.43 -5.00
CA GLU A 77 -11.57 25.74 -5.52
C GLU A 77 -10.62 25.40 -4.37
N LEU A 78 -10.58 24.12 -4.00
CA LEU A 78 -9.68 23.61 -2.98
C LEU A 78 -8.21 23.69 -3.42
N SER A 79 -7.35 24.21 -2.53
CA SER A 79 -5.91 23.93 -2.60
C SER A 79 -5.64 22.42 -2.45
N LEU A 80 -4.50 21.95 -2.97
CA LEU A 80 -4.07 20.55 -2.83
C LEU A 80 -4.07 20.09 -1.36
N GLU A 81 -3.57 20.94 -0.47
CA GLU A 81 -3.54 20.69 0.98
C GLU A 81 -4.93 20.42 1.55
N LYS A 82 -5.95 21.21 1.16
CA LYS A 82 -7.32 21.00 1.64
C LYS A 82 -7.98 19.75 1.05
N LYS A 83 -7.64 19.37 -0.20
CA LYS A 83 -8.07 18.07 -0.79
C LYS A 83 -7.48 16.90 -0.02
N ASP A 84 -6.23 17.02 0.38
CA ASP A 84 -5.53 15.99 1.15
C ASP A 84 -6.16 15.83 2.54
N VAL A 85 -6.61 16.91 3.20
CA VAL A 85 -7.34 16.80 4.49
C VAL A 85 -8.64 15.99 4.36
N SER A 86 -9.45 16.21 3.32
CA SER A 86 -10.66 15.39 3.10
C SER A 86 -10.30 13.92 2.86
N LEU A 87 -9.21 13.66 2.15
CA LEU A 87 -8.72 12.31 1.90
C LEU A 87 -8.20 11.63 3.18
N GLU A 88 -7.58 12.37 4.09
CA GLU A 88 -7.20 11.86 5.42
C GLU A 88 -8.42 11.37 6.20
N HIS A 89 -9.50 12.16 6.21
CA HIS A 89 -10.75 11.78 6.88
C HIS A 89 -11.41 10.57 6.20
N GLU A 90 -11.38 10.50 4.87
CA GLU A 90 -11.86 9.36 4.09
C GLU A 90 -11.12 8.06 4.46
N LEU A 91 -9.78 8.09 4.45
CA LEU A 91 -8.94 6.94 4.82
C LEU A 91 -9.16 6.52 6.28
N TYR A 92 -9.23 7.49 7.21
CA TYR A 92 -9.51 7.23 8.62
C TYR A 92 -10.85 6.51 8.79
N CYS A 93 -11.92 7.05 8.21
CA CYS A 93 -13.26 6.50 8.35
C CYS A 93 -13.35 5.07 7.79
N PHE A 94 -12.76 4.81 6.61
CA PHE A 94 -12.80 3.48 6.02
C PHE A 94 -12.01 2.45 6.83
N ARG A 95 -10.82 2.81 7.34
CA ARG A 95 -10.03 1.91 8.19
C ARG A 95 -10.72 1.61 9.51
N HIS A 96 -11.25 2.65 10.15
CA HIS A 96 -11.94 2.46 11.41
C HIS A 96 -13.22 1.62 11.24
N CYS A 97 -13.94 1.81 10.13
CA CYS A 97 -15.04 0.91 9.78
C CYS A 97 -14.55 -0.55 9.65
N LEU A 98 -13.45 -0.80 8.94
CA LEU A 98 -12.88 -2.15 8.81
C LEU A 98 -12.51 -2.77 10.16
N GLU A 99 -11.83 -2.01 11.03
CA GLU A 99 -11.46 -2.44 12.38
C GLU A 99 -12.69 -2.84 13.20
N LEU A 100 -13.76 -2.02 13.17
CA LEU A 100 -15.00 -2.32 13.89
C LEU A 100 -15.71 -3.56 13.32
N LEU A 101 -15.66 -3.79 12.00
CA LEU A 101 -16.28 -4.95 11.35
C LEU A 101 -15.58 -6.28 11.69
N ASP A 102 -14.34 -6.23 12.20
CA ASP A 102 -13.62 -7.41 12.67
C ASP A 102 -13.92 -7.74 14.15
N ASN A 103 -14.87 -7.01 14.77
CA ASN A 103 -15.37 -7.33 16.11
C ASN A 103 -16.03 -8.72 16.14
N PRO A 104 -15.65 -9.62 17.08
CA PRO A 104 -16.21 -10.97 17.18
C PRO A 104 -17.74 -11.04 17.25
N GLU A 105 -18.40 -10.01 17.81
CA GLU A 105 -19.86 -9.96 17.88
C GLU A 105 -20.52 -9.78 16.51
N LEU A 106 -19.84 -9.13 15.57
CA LEU A 106 -20.29 -8.94 14.19
C LEU A 106 -19.90 -10.09 13.26
N LEU A 107 -18.91 -10.91 13.65
CA LEU A 107 -18.44 -12.06 12.86
C LEU A 107 -19.31 -13.33 13.01
N LYS A 108 -20.49 -13.22 13.62
CA LYS A 108 -21.44 -14.33 13.74
C LYS A 108 -22.02 -14.72 12.37
N GLU A 109 -22.21 -16.02 12.15
CA GLU A 109 -22.71 -16.59 10.88
C GLU A 109 -24.03 -15.93 10.40
N GLU A 110 -24.91 -15.55 11.34
CA GLU A 110 -26.19 -14.91 11.02
C GLU A 110 -26.06 -13.49 10.41
N PHE A 111 -24.96 -12.78 10.70
CA PHE A 111 -24.69 -11.44 10.19
C PHE A 111 -23.81 -11.45 8.94
N GLU A 112 -23.16 -12.58 8.66
CA GLU A 112 -22.16 -12.73 7.59
C GLU A 112 -22.60 -12.12 6.25
N PRO A 113 -23.83 -12.34 5.74
CA PRO A 113 -24.22 -11.76 4.45
C PRO A 113 -24.26 -10.23 4.45
N TYR A 114 -24.67 -9.62 5.56
CA TYR A 114 -24.74 -8.16 5.70
C TYR A 114 -23.34 -7.56 5.81
N ILE A 115 -22.47 -8.18 6.62
CA ILE A 115 -21.06 -7.77 6.77
C ILE A 115 -20.30 -7.92 5.44
N ARG A 116 -20.50 -9.03 4.72
CA ARG A 116 -19.92 -9.21 3.37
C ARG A 116 -20.38 -8.13 2.41
N GLY A 117 -21.68 -7.81 2.38
CA GLY A 117 -22.23 -6.75 1.54
C GLY A 117 -21.58 -5.39 1.80
N LEU A 118 -21.44 -5.01 3.07
CA LEU A 118 -20.76 -3.78 3.46
C LEU A 118 -19.26 -3.82 3.13
N LYS A 119 -18.57 -4.94 3.38
CA LYS A 119 -17.14 -5.11 3.04
C LYS A 119 -16.88 -4.94 1.53
N LEU A 120 -17.76 -5.41 0.65
CA LEU A 120 -17.64 -5.20 -0.80
C LEU A 120 -17.60 -3.70 -1.16
N GLN A 121 -18.54 -2.92 -0.63
CA GLN A 121 -18.64 -1.48 -0.87
C GLN A 121 -17.47 -0.73 -0.22
N LEU A 122 -17.15 -1.06 1.02
CA LEU A 122 -16.09 -0.44 1.80
C LEU A 122 -14.70 -0.67 1.17
N TYR A 123 -14.36 -1.91 0.80
CA TYR A 123 -13.10 -2.19 0.13
C TYR A 123 -13.00 -1.50 -1.23
N THR A 124 -14.11 -1.42 -1.99
CA THR A 124 -14.12 -0.71 -3.28
C THR A 124 -13.85 0.78 -3.10
N ASN A 125 -14.51 1.44 -2.15
CA ASN A 125 -14.30 2.87 -1.90
C ASN A 125 -12.93 3.14 -1.28
N TYR A 126 -12.46 2.28 -0.38
CA TYR A 126 -11.12 2.40 0.18
C TYR A 126 -10.02 2.22 -0.88
N ALA A 127 -10.20 1.30 -1.84
CA ALA A 127 -9.30 1.17 -2.98
C ALA A 127 -9.28 2.42 -3.86
N ASN A 128 -10.44 3.07 -4.07
CA ASN A 128 -10.51 4.35 -4.80
C ASN A 128 -9.78 5.48 -4.03
N ALA A 129 -9.91 5.55 -2.71
CA ALA A 129 -9.18 6.52 -1.89
C ALA A 129 -7.65 6.31 -1.98
N LEU A 130 -7.20 5.04 -1.97
CA LEU A 130 -5.78 4.69 -2.17
C LEU A 130 -5.30 5.04 -3.57
N GLU A 131 -6.11 4.84 -4.61
CA GLU A 131 -5.82 5.28 -5.98
C GLU A 131 -5.57 6.80 -6.05
N ASP A 132 -6.37 7.59 -5.32
CA ASP A 132 -6.26 9.05 -5.25
C ASP A 132 -5.02 9.52 -4.47
N CYS A 133 -4.49 8.67 -3.57
CA CYS A 133 -3.19 8.86 -2.94
C CYS A 133 -2.02 8.56 -3.91
N GLY A 134 -2.30 7.90 -5.04
CA GLY A 134 -1.28 7.35 -5.95
C GLY A 134 -0.81 5.93 -5.58
N ARG A 135 -1.33 5.35 -4.49
CA ARG A 135 -0.94 4.06 -3.90
C ARG A 135 -1.48 2.87 -4.71
N LYS A 136 -0.92 2.65 -5.90
CA LYS A 136 -1.42 1.66 -6.89
C LYS A 136 -1.43 0.24 -6.34
N ALA A 137 -0.31 -0.24 -5.79
CA ALA A 137 -0.21 -1.61 -5.27
C ALA A 137 -1.20 -1.86 -4.12
N ALA A 138 -1.35 -0.89 -3.20
CA ALA A 138 -2.31 -0.99 -2.10
C ALA A 138 -3.76 -0.97 -2.60
N ALA A 139 -4.10 -0.12 -3.56
CA ALA A 139 -5.45 -0.11 -4.16
C ALA A 139 -5.78 -1.45 -4.83
N MET A 140 -4.83 -2.02 -5.59
CA MET A 140 -4.97 -3.32 -6.22
C MET A 140 -5.27 -4.42 -5.19
N LYS A 141 -4.57 -4.45 -4.06
CA LYS A 141 -4.85 -5.39 -2.95
C LYS A 141 -6.32 -5.35 -2.51
N PHE A 142 -6.92 -4.17 -2.38
CA PHE A 142 -8.30 -4.06 -1.94
C PHE A 142 -9.31 -4.41 -3.04
N TYR A 143 -9.04 -4.10 -4.31
CA TYR A 143 -9.86 -4.62 -5.40
C TYR A 143 -9.84 -6.15 -5.46
N ARG A 144 -8.68 -6.78 -5.25
CA ARG A 144 -8.57 -8.25 -5.17
C ARG A 144 -9.43 -8.83 -4.05
N LYS A 145 -9.36 -8.26 -2.85
CA LYS A 145 -10.23 -8.66 -1.72
C LYS A 145 -11.72 -8.59 -2.07
N VAL A 146 -12.15 -7.59 -2.84
CA VAL A 146 -13.55 -7.51 -3.30
C VAL A 146 -13.88 -8.67 -4.22
N LEU A 147 -13.03 -8.96 -5.20
CA LEU A 147 -13.26 -10.04 -6.18
C LEU A 147 -13.11 -11.44 -5.57
N GLU A 148 -12.32 -11.60 -4.51
CA GLU A 148 -12.28 -12.83 -3.69
C GLU A 148 -13.61 -13.09 -2.97
N ILE A 149 -14.27 -12.03 -2.48
CA ILE A 149 -15.59 -12.13 -1.82
C ILE A 149 -16.71 -12.32 -2.85
N ASN A 150 -16.67 -11.55 -3.95
CA ASN A 150 -17.64 -11.61 -5.03
C ASN A 150 -16.98 -11.30 -6.39
N PRO A 151 -16.66 -12.35 -7.19
CA PRO A 151 -16.09 -12.18 -8.53
C PRO A 151 -16.99 -11.38 -9.50
N GLU A 152 -18.29 -11.33 -9.23
CA GLU A 152 -19.29 -10.66 -10.06
C GLU A 152 -19.59 -9.22 -9.63
N PHE A 153 -18.82 -8.64 -8.69
CA PHE A 153 -19.03 -7.26 -8.25
C PHE A 153 -18.49 -6.25 -9.28
N GLY A 154 -19.38 -5.79 -10.17
CA GLY A 154 -19.04 -5.04 -11.37
C GLY A 154 -18.43 -3.67 -11.08
N MET A 155 -18.81 -3.02 -9.97
CA MET A 155 -18.23 -1.74 -9.58
C MET A 155 -16.72 -1.83 -9.28
N ALA A 156 -16.30 -2.83 -8.49
CA ALA A 156 -14.88 -3.03 -8.21
C ALA A 156 -14.12 -3.48 -9.45
N GLU A 157 -14.70 -4.36 -10.27
CA GLU A 157 -14.08 -4.81 -11.51
C GLU A 157 -13.77 -3.65 -12.46
N GLY A 158 -14.74 -2.75 -12.68
CA GLY A 158 -14.54 -1.58 -13.53
C GLY A 158 -13.56 -0.56 -12.93
N ASN A 159 -13.62 -0.34 -11.62
CA ASN A 159 -12.66 0.52 -10.91
C ASN A 159 -11.24 -0.04 -10.95
N MET A 160 -11.07 -1.35 -10.84
CA MET A 160 -9.80 -2.05 -10.99
C MET A 160 -9.26 -1.92 -12.41
N GLY A 161 -10.12 -2.08 -13.43
CA GLY A 161 -9.73 -1.86 -14.82
C GLY A 161 -9.26 -0.42 -15.08
N ARG A 162 -9.95 0.58 -14.51
CA ARG A 162 -9.49 1.99 -14.52
C ARG A 162 -8.15 2.17 -13.79
N ALA A 163 -8.01 1.60 -12.60
CA ALA A 163 -6.77 1.68 -11.83
C ALA A 163 -5.58 1.08 -12.59
N LEU A 164 -5.78 -0.04 -13.28
CA LEU A 164 -4.77 -0.66 -14.14
C LEU A 164 -4.39 0.20 -15.34
N GLN A 165 -5.34 0.91 -15.97
CA GLN A 165 -5.02 1.91 -17.01
C GLN A 165 -4.15 3.05 -16.46
N HIS A 166 -4.43 3.52 -15.25
CA HIS A 166 -3.61 4.55 -14.62
C HIS A 166 -2.23 4.00 -14.25
N TYR A 167 -2.16 2.76 -13.76
CA TYR A 167 -0.92 2.13 -13.36
C TYR A 167 -0.01 1.87 -14.58
N SER A 168 -0.56 1.44 -15.72
CA SER A 168 0.23 1.21 -16.93
C SER A 168 0.91 2.48 -17.47
N ALA A 169 0.34 3.66 -17.23
CA ALA A 169 0.95 4.94 -17.60
C ALA A 169 2.18 5.31 -16.75
N LEU A 170 2.41 4.62 -15.63
CA LEU A 170 3.52 4.88 -14.70
C LEU A 170 4.66 3.87 -14.82
N VAL A 171 4.38 2.69 -15.39
CA VAL A 171 5.35 1.62 -15.58
C VAL A 171 6.15 1.87 -16.85
N HIS A 172 7.48 1.85 -16.74
CA HIS A 172 8.39 2.10 -17.86
C HIS A 172 8.69 0.85 -18.71
N ASP A 173 8.47 -0.36 -18.17
CA ASP A 173 8.66 -1.60 -18.93
C ASP A 173 7.53 -1.77 -19.98
N PRO A 174 7.84 -1.75 -21.29
CA PRO A 174 6.81 -1.79 -22.33
C PRO A 174 5.98 -3.08 -22.32
N GLY A 175 6.59 -4.21 -21.95
CA GLY A 175 5.91 -5.49 -21.85
C GLY A 175 4.88 -5.46 -20.73
N HIS A 176 5.28 -5.03 -19.54
CA HIS A 176 4.39 -4.87 -18.40
C HIS A 176 3.26 -3.89 -18.71
N THR A 177 3.55 -2.77 -19.35
CA THR A 177 2.54 -1.79 -19.79
C THR A 177 1.51 -2.42 -20.73
N ALA A 178 1.93 -3.25 -21.68
CA ALA A 178 1.02 -3.98 -22.55
C ALA A 178 0.11 -4.94 -21.77
N TYR A 179 0.67 -5.76 -20.86
CA TYR A 179 -0.13 -6.67 -20.02
C TYR A 179 -1.12 -5.90 -19.14
N LEU A 180 -0.70 -4.82 -18.49
CA LEU A 180 -1.58 -3.99 -17.65
C LEU A 180 -2.74 -3.42 -18.48
N HIS A 181 -2.48 -2.90 -19.68
CA HIS A 181 -3.53 -2.44 -20.59
C HIS A 181 -4.48 -3.57 -21.03
N HIS A 182 -3.95 -4.77 -21.31
CA HIS A 182 -4.77 -5.94 -21.64
C HIS A 182 -5.74 -6.28 -20.52
N PHE A 183 -5.25 -6.44 -19.29
CA PHE A 183 -6.13 -6.74 -18.15
C PHE A 183 -7.10 -5.61 -17.86
N ALA A 184 -6.63 -4.36 -17.93
CA ALA A 184 -7.45 -3.17 -17.74
C ALA A 184 -8.66 -3.14 -18.69
N TYR A 185 -8.41 -3.34 -19.99
CA TYR A 185 -9.45 -3.37 -21.02
C TYR A 185 -10.48 -4.48 -20.76
N ASN A 186 -10.01 -5.69 -20.42
CA ASN A 186 -10.90 -6.83 -20.19
C ASN A 186 -11.78 -6.64 -18.95
N TYR A 187 -11.23 -6.10 -17.85
CA TYR A 187 -12.00 -5.77 -16.65
C TYR A 187 -13.04 -4.68 -16.90
N LEU A 188 -12.68 -3.62 -17.62
CA LEU A 188 -13.65 -2.58 -18.01
C LEU A 188 -14.77 -3.14 -18.89
N LYS A 189 -14.44 -3.93 -19.91
CA LYS A 189 -15.41 -4.53 -20.85
C LYS A 189 -16.34 -5.54 -20.16
N SER A 190 -15.82 -6.29 -19.20
CA SER A 190 -16.59 -7.23 -18.37
C SER A 190 -17.55 -6.48 -17.44
N SER A 191 -17.03 -5.48 -16.71
CA SER A 191 -17.81 -4.62 -15.80
C SER A 191 -19.00 -3.95 -16.51
N LEU A 192 -18.82 -3.46 -17.75
CA LEU A 192 -19.89 -2.86 -18.54
C LEU A 192 -21.08 -3.80 -18.83
N LYS A 193 -20.97 -5.11 -18.60
CA LYS A 193 -22.09 -6.06 -18.77
C LYS A 193 -22.87 -6.29 -17.47
N LYS A 194 -22.34 -5.85 -16.33
CA LYS A 194 -22.88 -6.13 -14.99
C LYS A 194 -23.90 -5.08 -14.57
N ALA A 195 -24.95 -5.51 -13.86
CA ALA A 195 -26.12 -4.69 -13.53
C ALA A 195 -25.90 -3.76 -12.33
N ASP A 196 -24.98 -4.12 -11.44
CA ASP A 196 -24.61 -3.37 -10.23
C ASP A 196 -23.70 -2.17 -10.50
N VAL A 197 -23.27 -1.97 -11.76
CA VAL A 197 -22.48 -0.80 -12.17
C VAL A 197 -23.37 0.43 -12.30
N HIS A 198 -23.10 1.43 -11.46
CA HIS A 198 -23.80 2.71 -11.44
C HIS A 198 -23.70 3.45 -12.79
N VAL A 199 -24.74 4.21 -13.15
CA VAL A 199 -24.87 4.86 -14.46
C VAL A 199 -23.72 5.83 -14.75
N SER A 200 -23.27 6.59 -13.75
CA SER A 200 -22.13 7.51 -13.92
C SER A 200 -20.81 6.76 -14.15
N ALA A 201 -20.58 5.69 -13.39
CA ALA A 201 -19.40 4.84 -13.53
C ALA A 201 -19.37 4.15 -14.89
N ARG A 202 -20.51 3.64 -15.35
CA ARG A 202 -20.67 3.04 -16.69
C ARG A 202 -20.22 3.98 -17.81
N LYS A 203 -20.68 5.23 -17.80
CA LYS A 203 -20.27 6.25 -18.79
C LYS A 203 -18.77 6.51 -18.74
N TYR A 204 -18.17 6.49 -17.55
CA TYR A 204 -16.74 6.66 -17.39
C TYR A 204 -15.96 5.45 -17.91
N PHE A 205 -16.37 4.23 -17.58
CA PHE A 205 -15.74 3.00 -18.08
C PHE A 205 -15.85 2.88 -19.60
N GLU A 206 -16.97 3.31 -20.20
CA GLU A 206 -17.11 3.40 -21.67
C GLU A 206 -16.06 4.36 -22.26
N ARG A 207 -15.79 5.51 -21.63
CA ARG A 207 -14.73 6.43 -22.09
C ARG A 207 -13.35 5.80 -21.98
N CYS A 208 -13.06 5.09 -20.89
CA CYS A 208 -11.82 4.34 -20.70
C CYS A 208 -11.62 3.25 -21.77
N VAL A 209 -12.67 2.53 -22.15
CA VAL A 209 -12.61 1.54 -23.24
C VAL A 209 -12.41 2.23 -24.59
N ASN A 210 -13.05 3.37 -24.80
CA ASN A 210 -12.98 4.14 -26.04
C ASN A 210 -11.69 4.95 -26.20
N SER A 211 -10.85 5.07 -25.17
CA SER A 211 -9.55 5.74 -25.28
C SER A 211 -8.52 4.88 -26.04
N TYR A 212 -8.76 3.58 -26.17
CA TYR A 212 -7.95 2.70 -27.02
C TYR A 212 -8.33 2.84 -28.49
N THR A 213 -7.35 2.78 -29.37
CA THR A 213 -7.57 2.72 -30.82
C THR A 213 -8.17 1.37 -31.21
N ASP A 214 -8.98 1.34 -32.28
CA ASP A 214 -9.59 0.10 -32.75
C ASP A 214 -8.54 -0.92 -33.22
N GLU A 215 -7.42 -0.44 -33.78
CA GLU A 215 -6.28 -1.27 -34.15
C GLU A 215 -5.71 -2.04 -32.94
N ILE A 216 -5.44 -1.37 -31.81
CA ILE A 216 -4.89 -2.03 -30.61
C ILE A 216 -5.92 -2.99 -29.99
N LYS A 217 -7.21 -2.66 -30.04
CA LYS A 217 -8.29 -3.54 -29.55
C LYS A 217 -8.28 -4.87 -30.32
N GLU A 218 -8.35 -4.81 -31.63
CA GLU A 218 -8.46 -5.99 -32.51
C GLU A 218 -7.17 -6.83 -32.54
N THR A 219 -6.00 -6.18 -32.51
CA THR A 219 -4.70 -6.86 -32.63
C THR A 219 -4.23 -7.48 -31.31
N PHE A 220 -4.57 -6.90 -30.15
CA PHE A 220 -4.00 -7.33 -28.88
C PHE A 220 -4.99 -7.41 -27.71
N LEU A 221 -5.79 -6.38 -27.44
CA LEU A 221 -6.55 -6.32 -26.17
C LEU A 221 -7.74 -7.31 -26.11
N GLU A 222 -8.40 -7.56 -27.25
CA GLU A 222 -9.53 -8.50 -27.32
C GLU A 222 -9.08 -9.97 -27.45
N ASN A 223 -7.84 -10.20 -27.86
CA ASN A 223 -7.30 -11.53 -28.09
C ASN A 223 -6.92 -12.19 -26.77
N LYS A 224 -7.31 -13.45 -26.58
CA LYS A 224 -6.92 -14.22 -25.39
C LYS A 224 -5.39 -14.30 -25.30
N LEU A 225 -4.81 -13.89 -24.17
CA LEU A 225 -3.38 -14.07 -23.94
C LEU A 225 -3.05 -15.55 -23.75
N GLU A 226 -2.11 -16.05 -24.55
CA GLU A 226 -1.48 -17.35 -24.36
C GLU A 226 -0.23 -17.18 -23.49
N ILE A 227 -0.42 -17.16 -22.17
CA ILE A 227 0.67 -17.04 -21.21
C ILE A 227 1.15 -18.45 -20.86
N SER A 228 2.38 -18.79 -21.27
CA SER A 228 3.00 -20.06 -20.91
C SER A 228 3.26 -20.14 -19.41
N GLU A 229 2.99 -21.30 -18.82
CA GLU A 229 3.46 -21.61 -17.47
C GLU A 229 4.93 -22.06 -17.52
N TYR A 230 5.75 -21.48 -16.65
CA TYR A 230 7.17 -21.77 -16.52
C TYR A 230 7.44 -22.56 -15.23
N SER A 231 8.54 -23.31 -15.24
CA SER A 231 9.02 -23.99 -14.03
C SER A 231 9.35 -22.96 -12.95
N LEU A 232 8.86 -23.16 -11.74
CA LEU A 232 9.18 -22.36 -10.56
C LEU A 232 10.39 -22.91 -9.78
N GLY A 233 11.16 -23.80 -10.39
CA GLY A 233 12.33 -24.43 -9.80
C GLY A 233 12.03 -25.76 -9.12
N GLU A 234 12.95 -26.20 -8.27
CA GLU A 234 12.79 -27.42 -7.48
C GLU A 234 11.78 -27.23 -6.33
N LYS A 235 11.42 -28.32 -5.63
CA LYS A 235 10.37 -28.33 -4.60
C LYS A 235 10.45 -27.19 -3.57
N GLN A 236 11.65 -26.87 -3.07
CA GLN A 236 11.84 -25.80 -2.09
C GLN A 236 11.69 -24.42 -2.71
N GLU A 237 12.25 -24.21 -3.91
CA GLU A 237 12.14 -22.97 -4.65
C GLU A 237 10.70 -22.70 -5.11
N GLU A 238 10.01 -23.73 -5.60
CA GLU A 238 8.61 -23.65 -6.01
C GLU A 238 7.72 -23.22 -4.84
N ALA A 239 7.90 -23.81 -3.65
CA ALA A 239 7.15 -23.42 -2.45
C ALA A 239 7.39 -21.95 -2.09
N TYR A 240 8.64 -21.48 -2.16
CA TYR A 240 9.00 -20.07 -1.94
C TYR A 240 8.38 -19.13 -2.97
N ARG A 241 8.51 -19.44 -4.27
CA ARG A 241 7.96 -18.60 -5.34
C ARG A 241 6.44 -18.57 -5.31
N ARG A 242 5.77 -19.68 -5.01
CA ARG A 242 4.29 -19.71 -4.84
C ARG A 242 3.84 -18.88 -3.65
N TRP A 243 4.55 -18.97 -2.52
CA TRP A 243 4.27 -18.12 -1.36
C TRP A 243 4.43 -16.64 -1.69
N CYS A 244 5.51 -16.27 -2.40
CA CYS A 244 5.72 -14.89 -2.83
C CYS A 244 4.66 -14.40 -3.83
N LEU A 245 4.24 -15.25 -4.79
CA LEU A 245 3.17 -14.93 -5.73
C LEU A 245 1.85 -14.66 -5.00
N HIS A 246 1.46 -15.58 -4.10
CA HIS A 246 0.21 -15.51 -3.34
C HIS A 246 0.14 -14.28 -2.44
N HIS A 247 1.26 -13.92 -1.81
CA HIS A 247 1.35 -12.73 -0.96
C HIS A 247 1.73 -11.45 -1.73
N HIS A 248 1.87 -11.52 -3.06
CA HIS A 248 2.22 -10.38 -3.92
C HIS A 248 3.53 -9.68 -3.52
N LEU A 249 4.57 -10.47 -3.24
CA LEU A 249 5.85 -10.01 -2.67
C LEU A 249 6.99 -9.91 -3.69
N PHE A 250 6.78 -10.18 -4.98
CA PHE A 250 7.81 -9.98 -5.99
C PHE A 250 7.95 -8.51 -6.39
N LEU A 251 9.17 -8.00 -6.54
CA LEU A 251 9.44 -6.69 -7.14
C LEU A 251 9.14 -6.74 -8.64
N ASN A 252 7.85 -6.75 -8.96
CA ASN A 252 7.29 -6.85 -10.30
C ASN A 252 5.87 -6.28 -10.27
N SER A 253 5.61 -5.26 -11.09
CA SER A 253 4.30 -4.59 -11.17
C SER A 253 3.18 -5.50 -11.68
N LEU A 254 3.49 -6.54 -12.46
CA LEU A 254 2.51 -7.53 -12.89
C LEU A 254 2.08 -8.45 -11.75
N ASN A 255 2.91 -8.60 -10.71
CA ASN A 255 2.49 -9.32 -9.51
C ASN A 255 1.41 -8.56 -8.73
N ASP A 256 0.98 -7.34 -9.08
CA ASP A 256 -0.20 -6.69 -8.47
C ASP A 256 -1.53 -7.10 -9.13
N LEU A 257 -1.49 -7.80 -10.26
CA LEU A 257 -2.67 -8.37 -10.92
C LEU A 257 -3.29 -9.49 -10.07
N PRO A 258 -4.59 -9.76 -10.21
CA PRO A 258 -5.32 -10.82 -9.48
C PRO A 258 -5.05 -12.23 -10.06
N HIS A 259 -3.86 -12.45 -10.61
CA HIS A 259 -3.49 -13.68 -11.27
C HIS A 259 -2.14 -14.16 -10.74
N GLU A 260 -2.10 -15.40 -10.26
CA GLU A 260 -0.88 -16.05 -9.76
C GLU A 260 -0.16 -16.81 -10.89
N LEU A 261 0.22 -16.10 -11.96
CA LEU A 261 0.90 -16.69 -13.11
C LEU A 261 2.40 -16.87 -12.82
N SER A 262 2.98 -17.99 -13.24
CA SER A 262 4.41 -18.27 -12.99
C SER A 262 5.36 -17.23 -13.60
N CYS A 263 5.00 -16.60 -14.71
CA CYS A 263 5.79 -15.52 -15.32
C CYS A 263 5.87 -14.25 -14.46
N PHE A 264 4.99 -14.08 -13.47
CA PHE A 264 5.04 -12.97 -12.52
C PHE A 264 5.94 -13.25 -11.31
N ALA A 265 6.45 -14.49 -11.19
CA ALA A 265 7.26 -14.94 -10.05
C ALA A 265 8.73 -14.51 -10.15
N THR A 266 8.98 -13.23 -10.43
CA THR A 266 10.32 -12.67 -10.72
C THR A 266 10.49 -11.29 -10.10
N ASP A 267 11.70 -10.94 -9.67
CA ASP A 267 12.05 -9.58 -9.21
C ASP A 267 12.60 -8.74 -10.38
N SER A 268 11.77 -8.50 -11.40
CA SER A 268 12.16 -7.84 -12.66
C SER A 268 12.23 -6.32 -12.58
N LEU A 269 11.84 -5.70 -11.46
CA LEU A 269 11.84 -4.25 -11.30
C LEU A 269 13.24 -3.66 -11.54
N GLN A 270 13.29 -2.60 -12.35
CA GLN A 270 14.51 -1.85 -12.66
C GLN A 270 14.24 -0.35 -12.62
N LEU A 271 15.31 0.46 -12.65
CA LEU A 271 15.17 1.89 -12.88
C LEU A 271 14.96 2.13 -14.38
N PRO A 272 14.22 3.19 -14.76
CA PRO A 272 14.11 3.60 -16.15
C PRO A 272 15.47 4.10 -16.66
N ASP A 273 15.55 4.29 -17.98
CA ASP A 273 16.68 4.98 -18.61
C ASP A 273 16.84 6.38 -18.00
N MET A 274 18.10 6.81 -17.82
CA MET A 274 18.44 8.11 -17.24
C MET A 274 19.36 8.90 -18.16
N ILE A 275 19.14 10.21 -18.22
CA ILE A 275 20.02 11.13 -18.96
C ILE A 275 21.04 11.73 -17.98
N THR A 276 22.32 11.58 -18.31
CA THR A 276 23.44 12.10 -17.50
C THR A 276 24.44 12.87 -18.34
N HIS A 277 25.12 13.84 -17.74
CA HIS A 277 26.22 14.55 -18.40
C HIS A 277 27.39 13.60 -18.70
N ILE A 278 27.98 13.71 -19.90
CA ILE A 278 29.09 12.85 -20.36
C ILE A 278 30.34 12.94 -19.49
N GLU A 279 30.48 14.02 -18.73
CA GLU A 279 31.60 14.29 -17.82
C GLU A 279 31.44 13.57 -16.48
N GLN A 280 30.33 12.85 -16.25
CA GLN A 280 30.13 12.06 -15.05
C GLN A 280 31.04 10.82 -15.11
N ILE A 281 32.14 10.87 -14.34
CA ILE A 281 33.23 9.88 -14.36
C ILE A 281 32.85 8.56 -13.65
N GLU A 282 31.78 8.57 -12.84
CA GLU A 282 31.38 7.40 -12.05
C GLU A 282 30.42 6.49 -12.82
N PRO A 283 30.51 5.15 -12.64
CA PRO A 283 29.47 4.24 -13.12
C PRO A 283 28.11 4.70 -12.60
N PRO A 284 27.00 4.41 -13.31
CA PRO A 284 25.70 5.00 -13.02
C PRO A 284 25.19 4.56 -11.63
N ARG A 285 25.54 5.38 -10.63
CA ARG A 285 25.49 5.05 -9.20
C ARG A 285 24.09 4.68 -8.70
N TYR A 286 23.07 5.29 -9.30
CA TYR A 286 21.66 5.04 -8.96
C TYR A 286 21.25 3.59 -9.23
N PHE A 287 21.75 2.98 -10.32
CA PHE A 287 21.51 1.56 -10.60
C PHE A 287 22.22 0.67 -9.56
N GLY A 288 23.43 1.04 -9.14
CA GLY A 288 24.14 0.36 -8.05
C GLY A 288 23.39 0.43 -6.71
N MET A 289 22.93 1.63 -6.33
CA MET A 289 22.10 1.84 -5.13
C MET A 289 20.82 1.01 -5.20
N PHE A 290 20.14 1.00 -6.35
CA PHE A 290 18.90 0.26 -6.51
C PHE A 290 19.10 -1.26 -6.51
N ASN A 291 20.18 -1.77 -7.11
CA ASN A 291 20.54 -3.18 -7.02
C ASN A 291 20.72 -3.63 -5.56
N GLN A 292 21.38 -2.81 -4.74
CA GLN A 292 21.52 -3.07 -3.31
C GLN A 292 20.15 -3.08 -2.58
N LEU A 293 19.28 -2.11 -2.87
CA LEU A 293 17.92 -2.06 -2.31
C LEU A 293 17.11 -3.31 -2.66
N LYS A 294 17.18 -3.77 -3.92
CA LYS A 294 16.51 -4.99 -4.36
C LYS A 294 17.01 -6.22 -3.60
N GLN A 295 18.34 -6.38 -3.49
CA GLN A 295 18.92 -7.52 -2.82
C GLN A 295 18.56 -7.58 -1.33
N GLU A 296 18.54 -6.42 -0.67
CA GLU A 296 18.13 -6.32 0.73
C GLU A 296 16.66 -6.65 0.96
N TYR A 297 15.77 -6.20 0.07
CA TYR A 297 14.36 -6.57 0.11
C TYR A 297 14.16 -8.08 -0.10
N ILE A 298 14.83 -8.64 -1.12
CA ILE A 298 14.76 -10.08 -1.44
C ILE A 298 15.23 -10.91 -0.24
N TYR A 299 16.32 -10.50 0.43
CA TYR A 299 16.81 -11.18 1.61
C TYR A 299 15.84 -11.09 2.80
N ALA A 300 15.27 -9.91 3.06
CA ALA A 300 14.26 -9.73 4.12
C ALA A 300 13.01 -10.60 3.86
N ARG A 301 12.53 -10.63 2.61
CA ARG A 301 11.43 -11.49 2.16
C ARG A 301 11.75 -12.97 2.40
N TYR A 302 12.94 -13.42 2.04
CA TYR A 302 13.37 -14.80 2.24
C TYR A 302 13.43 -15.19 3.72
N LEU A 303 13.99 -14.32 4.57
CA LEU A 303 14.00 -14.56 6.03
C LEU A 303 12.59 -14.64 6.62
N CYS A 304 11.65 -13.84 6.11
CA CYS A 304 10.24 -13.92 6.51
C CYS A 304 9.60 -15.26 6.09
N TYR A 305 9.85 -15.70 4.85
CA TYR A 305 9.41 -17.02 4.37
C TYR A 305 9.95 -18.16 5.24
N GLU A 306 11.24 -18.14 5.59
CA GLU A 306 11.86 -19.14 6.46
C GLU A 306 11.23 -19.16 7.87
N ALA A 307 10.70 -18.03 8.32
CA ALA A 307 9.98 -17.94 9.59
C ALA A 307 8.53 -18.42 9.50
N PHE A 308 7.91 -18.32 8.32
CA PHE A 308 6.53 -18.71 8.08
C PHE A 308 6.27 -20.22 8.30
N TYR A 309 7.27 -21.07 8.03
CA TYR A 309 7.15 -22.51 8.23
C TYR A 309 7.66 -22.92 9.61
N GLU A 310 6.79 -23.56 10.39
CA GLU A 310 7.20 -24.24 11.62
C GLU A 310 8.17 -25.36 11.27
N ARG A 311 9.26 -25.44 12.05
CA ARG A 311 10.27 -26.49 11.91
C ARG A 311 9.98 -27.60 12.90
N GLU A 312 9.98 -28.84 12.43
CA GLU A 312 9.84 -30.02 13.29
C GLU A 312 11.08 -30.23 14.19
N GLU A 313 12.25 -29.80 13.73
CA GLU A 313 13.53 -29.97 14.43
C GLU A 313 14.21 -28.63 14.76
N THR A 314 14.97 -28.64 15.86
CA THR A 314 15.84 -27.52 16.26
C THR A 314 16.93 -27.27 15.22
N HIS A 315 17.10 -26.00 14.82
CA HIS A 315 18.17 -25.59 13.93
C HIS A 315 19.55 -26.01 14.48
N PHE A 316 20.48 -26.46 13.62
CA PHE A 316 21.79 -26.95 14.08
C PHE A 316 22.57 -25.92 14.91
N ALA A 317 22.52 -24.64 14.53
CA ALA A 317 23.16 -23.55 15.27
C ALA A 317 22.42 -23.10 16.55
N ASP A 318 21.21 -23.61 16.82
CA ASP A 318 20.56 -23.46 18.14
C ASP A 318 20.96 -24.58 19.11
N LYS A 319 21.55 -25.69 18.62
CA LYS A 319 21.95 -26.83 19.46
C LYS A 319 23.08 -26.43 20.40
N GLU A 320 23.02 -26.94 21.63
CA GLU A 320 24.01 -26.69 22.68
C GLU A 320 24.15 -25.21 23.10
N THR A 321 23.18 -24.37 22.73
CA THR A 321 23.07 -23.00 23.24
C THR A 321 22.51 -23.02 24.66
N HIS A 322 23.32 -22.61 25.64
CA HIS A 322 22.90 -22.58 27.04
C HIS A 322 21.97 -21.38 27.30
N LEU A 323 20.66 -21.65 27.40
CA LEU A 323 19.63 -20.67 27.75
C LEU A 323 18.95 -21.08 29.06
N ILE A 324 18.69 -20.10 29.93
CA ILE A 324 17.99 -20.33 31.20
C ILE A 324 16.49 -20.17 30.94
N ASN A 325 15.71 -21.21 31.25
CA ASN A 325 14.25 -21.14 31.22
C ASN A 325 13.76 -20.34 32.44
N LEU A 326 13.25 -19.13 32.21
CA LEU A 326 12.70 -18.26 33.26
C LEU A 326 11.21 -18.50 33.53
N PHE A 327 10.63 -19.56 32.94
CA PHE A 327 9.20 -19.92 33.01
C PHE A 327 8.25 -18.84 32.47
N ASP A 328 8.77 -17.94 31.65
CA ASP A 328 8.03 -16.91 30.91
C ASP A 328 7.82 -17.28 29.43
N TYR A 329 8.24 -18.48 29.04
CA TYR A 329 8.02 -19.12 27.73
C TYR A 329 8.32 -18.29 26.45
N PRO A 330 9.37 -17.46 26.39
CA PRO A 330 9.79 -16.82 25.15
C PRO A 330 10.38 -17.85 24.18
N GLN A 331 10.21 -17.59 22.88
CA GLN A 331 10.81 -18.37 21.82
C GLN A 331 12.20 -17.83 21.49
N TYR A 332 13.23 -18.63 21.77
CA TYR A 332 14.59 -18.39 21.34
C TYR A 332 14.95 -19.39 20.24
N SER A 333 15.10 -18.90 19.01
CA SER A 333 15.56 -19.71 17.89
C SER A 333 16.08 -18.83 16.76
N ILE A 334 16.93 -19.40 15.91
CA ILE A 334 17.38 -18.76 14.67
C ILE A 334 16.21 -18.34 13.78
N ARG A 335 15.12 -19.12 13.78
CA ARG A 335 13.90 -18.78 13.03
C ARG A 335 13.31 -17.44 13.49
N ILE A 336 13.17 -17.25 14.80
CA ILE A 336 12.64 -16.01 15.37
C ILE A 336 13.60 -14.83 15.19
N GLU A 337 14.91 -15.04 15.34
CA GLU A 337 15.89 -13.98 15.06
C GLU A 337 15.96 -13.62 13.56
N GLY A 338 15.71 -14.59 12.68
CA GLY A 338 15.49 -14.39 11.25
C GLY A 338 14.30 -13.48 10.98
N LEU A 339 13.15 -13.73 11.62
CA LEU A 339 11.95 -12.90 11.49
C LEU A 339 12.17 -11.46 12.00
N LYS A 340 12.80 -11.30 13.17
CA LYS A 340 13.18 -9.97 13.71
C LYS A 340 14.13 -9.24 12.75
N THR A 341 15.02 -9.97 12.10
CA THR A 341 15.97 -9.41 11.13
C THR A 341 15.28 -9.04 9.83
N ALA A 342 14.35 -9.85 9.33
CA ALA A 342 13.49 -9.50 8.21
C ALA A 342 12.78 -8.16 8.45
N PHE A 343 12.16 -8.00 9.61
CA PHE A 343 11.50 -6.75 10.00
C PHE A 343 12.46 -5.54 9.98
N ARG A 344 13.60 -5.63 10.69
CA ARG A 344 14.58 -4.52 10.76
C ARG A 344 15.15 -4.17 9.38
N GLN A 345 15.49 -5.19 8.59
CA GLN A 345 16.03 -5.03 7.24
C GLN A 345 15.01 -4.31 6.34
N SER A 346 13.76 -4.74 6.34
CA SER A 346 12.67 -4.07 5.62
C SER A 346 12.52 -2.62 6.02
N TYR A 347 12.51 -2.31 7.33
CA TYR A 347 12.37 -0.92 7.79
C TYR A 347 13.55 -0.04 7.35
N SER A 348 14.77 -0.59 7.34
CA SER A 348 15.97 0.17 6.97
C SER A 348 15.98 0.66 5.52
N ILE A 349 15.20 0.02 4.64
CA ILE A 349 15.09 0.38 3.23
C ILE A 349 14.52 1.80 3.05
N PHE A 350 13.59 2.24 3.91
CA PHE A 350 13.02 3.59 3.82
C PHE A 350 14.10 4.67 3.89
N ASP A 351 15.03 4.56 4.84
CA ASP A 351 16.10 5.53 5.00
C ASP A 351 17.09 5.46 3.82
N LYS A 352 17.40 4.27 3.31
CA LYS A 352 18.28 4.13 2.13
C LYS A 352 17.66 4.72 0.86
N VAL A 353 16.36 4.61 0.68
CA VAL A 353 15.66 5.32 -0.40
C VAL A 353 15.67 6.83 -0.17
N ALA A 354 15.64 7.30 1.08
CA ALA A 354 15.82 8.73 1.36
C ALA A 354 17.20 9.24 0.91
N PHE A 355 18.26 8.43 1.06
CA PHE A 355 19.58 8.71 0.49
C PHE A 355 19.55 8.79 -1.04
N PHE A 356 18.91 7.84 -1.69
CA PHE A 356 18.70 7.88 -3.15
C PHE A 356 18.00 9.18 -3.57
N ILE A 357 16.86 9.51 -2.96
CA ILE A 357 16.05 10.68 -3.32
C ILE A 357 16.81 11.99 -3.09
N ASN A 358 17.49 12.11 -1.95
CA ASN A 358 18.25 13.31 -1.62
C ASN A 358 19.33 13.62 -2.66
N ASP A 359 20.01 12.57 -3.14
CA ASP A 359 21.07 12.69 -4.15
C ASP A 359 20.48 12.91 -5.55
N TYR A 360 19.49 12.11 -5.97
CA TYR A 360 18.89 12.18 -7.31
C TYR A 360 18.11 13.47 -7.59
N TRP A 361 17.37 14.00 -6.60
CA TRP A 361 16.67 15.30 -6.69
C TRP A 361 17.50 16.47 -6.13
N GLU A 362 18.75 16.24 -5.74
CA GLU A 362 19.66 17.25 -5.18
C GLU A 362 19.01 18.10 -4.07
N LEU A 363 18.35 17.45 -3.11
CA LEU A 363 17.62 18.16 -2.05
C LEU A 363 18.56 18.94 -1.13
N GLY A 364 19.80 18.46 -0.95
CA GLY A 364 20.85 19.14 -0.17
C GLY A 364 20.74 18.93 1.34
N ILE A 365 20.12 17.84 1.79
CA ILE A 365 20.07 17.45 3.20
C ILE A 365 21.42 16.86 3.60
N GLN A 366 21.91 17.21 4.79
CA GLN A 366 23.15 16.66 5.34
C GLN A 366 22.95 15.20 5.72
N GLU A 367 23.92 14.34 5.36
CA GLU A 367 23.88 12.88 5.57
C GLU A 367 23.46 12.48 7.00
N ARG A 368 24.00 13.13 8.03
CA ARG A 368 23.69 12.82 9.44
C ARG A 368 22.23 13.05 9.84
N ASP A 369 21.53 13.90 9.09
CA ASP A 369 20.19 14.39 9.39
C ASP A 369 19.15 13.76 8.44
N LEU A 370 19.61 13.00 7.46
CA LEU A 370 18.81 12.41 6.41
C LEU A 370 18.12 11.13 6.87
N ASN A 371 16.80 11.09 6.69
CA ASN A 371 15.95 9.92 6.87
C ASN A 371 14.69 10.07 6.01
N TYR A 372 13.86 9.02 5.94
CA TYR A 372 12.66 9.00 5.11
C TYR A 372 11.61 10.08 5.44
N ARG A 373 11.69 10.71 6.63
CA ARG A 373 10.77 11.77 7.05
C ARG A 373 11.25 13.14 6.61
N THR A 374 12.56 13.37 6.62
CA THR A 374 13.14 14.69 6.37
C THR A 374 13.09 15.08 4.89
N ILE A 375 13.04 14.12 3.96
CA ILE A 375 12.99 14.41 2.52
C ILE A 375 11.75 15.21 2.09
N TRP A 376 10.70 15.28 2.91
CA TRP A 376 9.46 16.01 2.63
C TRP A 376 9.41 17.42 3.23
N LEU A 377 10.41 17.83 4.02
CA LEU A 377 10.47 19.14 4.66
C LEU A 377 11.31 20.13 3.84
N SER A 378 11.30 21.42 4.22
CA SER A 378 12.11 22.49 3.58
C SER A 378 13.22 23.04 4.47
N GLU A 379 13.25 22.62 5.74
CA GLU A 379 14.27 22.96 6.71
C GLU A 379 14.43 21.84 7.73
N TYR A 380 15.62 21.73 8.30
CA TYR A 380 15.93 20.77 9.34
C TYR A 380 16.53 21.45 10.55
N GLY A 381 16.17 20.96 11.75
CA GLY A 381 16.73 21.42 13.02
C GLY A 381 16.07 22.69 13.59
N LYS A 382 16.48 23.05 14.81
CA LYS A 382 16.00 24.25 15.52
C LYS A 382 17.17 25.10 16.01
N GLY A 383 16.97 26.42 16.10
CA GLY A 383 17.98 27.36 16.61
C GLY A 383 19.28 27.31 15.82
N LYS A 384 20.43 27.17 16.51
CA LYS A 384 21.76 27.14 15.88
C LYS A 384 22.03 25.94 14.96
N LYS A 385 21.20 24.89 15.04
CA LYS A 385 21.29 23.71 14.16
C LYS A 385 20.33 23.78 12.97
N ASN A 386 19.53 24.85 12.85
CA ASN A 386 18.59 25.00 11.74
C ASN A 386 19.36 25.31 10.45
N TYR A 387 19.05 24.59 9.38
CA TYR A 387 19.42 24.96 8.03
C TYR A 387 18.27 24.68 7.08
N LYS A 388 18.13 25.53 6.07
CA LYS A 388 17.16 25.37 4.99
C LYS A 388 17.80 24.61 3.85
N TYR A 389 17.00 23.81 3.16
CA TYR A 389 17.41 23.12 1.95
C TYR A 389 16.29 23.20 0.92
N LYS A 390 16.65 23.12 -0.35
CA LYS A 390 15.69 23.31 -1.42
C LYS A 390 15.02 21.97 -1.70
N ASN A 391 13.85 21.76 -1.10
CA ASN A 391 13.03 20.63 -1.48
C ASN A 391 12.54 20.83 -2.92
N ARG A 392 13.01 19.98 -3.84
CA ARG A 392 12.63 19.99 -5.26
C ARG A 392 11.54 18.99 -5.59
N LEU A 393 11.01 18.26 -4.59
CA LEU A 393 9.94 17.30 -4.80
C LEU A 393 8.61 18.03 -5.01
N ILE A 394 8.06 17.95 -6.22
CA ILE A 394 6.77 18.54 -6.57
C ILE A 394 5.75 17.41 -6.69
N LEU A 395 4.97 17.20 -5.62
CA LEU A 395 4.01 16.09 -5.54
C LEU A 395 2.89 16.20 -6.59
N ALA A 396 2.50 17.42 -6.98
CA ALA A 396 1.44 17.67 -7.94
C ALA A 396 1.76 17.10 -9.34
N ASP A 397 3.05 17.08 -9.70
CA ASP A 397 3.49 16.68 -11.04
C ASP A 397 4.07 15.25 -11.04
N ASN A 398 4.09 14.58 -9.89
CA ASN A 398 4.67 13.24 -9.75
C ASN A 398 3.83 12.42 -8.78
N ILE A 399 2.86 11.69 -9.35
CA ILE A 399 1.90 10.88 -8.57
C ILE A 399 2.59 9.77 -7.75
N ALA A 400 3.74 9.28 -8.18
CA ALA A 400 4.51 8.29 -7.43
C ALA A 400 5.22 8.92 -6.23
N LEU A 401 5.78 10.14 -6.35
CA LEU A 401 6.23 10.90 -5.17
C LEU A 401 5.08 11.21 -4.22
N LYS A 402 3.88 11.51 -4.74
CA LYS A 402 2.67 11.68 -3.92
C LYS A 402 2.36 10.41 -3.14
N SER A 403 2.41 9.24 -3.79
CA SER A 403 2.22 7.93 -3.13
C SER A 403 3.21 7.73 -1.98
N MET A 404 4.49 7.97 -2.21
CA MET A 404 5.53 7.90 -1.18
C MET A 404 5.30 8.90 -0.04
N PHE A 405 4.85 10.12 -0.34
CA PHE A 405 4.49 11.09 0.69
C PHE A 405 3.33 10.58 1.57
N TRP A 406 2.31 9.95 0.97
CA TRP A 406 1.20 9.34 1.71
C TRP A 406 1.67 8.20 2.60
N ILE A 407 2.49 7.27 2.07
CA ILE A 407 3.09 6.20 2.88
C ILE A 407 3.86 6.80 4.08
N CYS A 408 4.67 7.84 3.86
CA CYS A 408 5.37 8.52 4.95
C CYS A 408 4.39 9.13 5.97
N SER A 409 3.28 9.70 5.50
CA SER A 409 2.24 10.30 6.35
C SER A 409 1.54 9.25 7.23
N GLU A 410 1.30 8.03 6.73
CA GLU A 410 0.73 6.92 7.51
C GLU A 410 1.52 6.60 8.79
N PHE A 411 2.83 6.76 8.74
CA PHE A 411 3.72 6.54 9.88
C PHE A 411 3.77 7.72 10.84
N ASN A 412 3.50 8.95 10.37
CA ASN A 412 3.92 10.16 11.08
C ASN A 412 2.79 11.13 11.41
N LYS A 413 1.65 11.05 10.71
CA LYS A 413 0.51 11.95 10.85
C LYS A 413 -0.71 11.19 11.36
N LYS A 414 -1.53 11.86 12.17
CA LYS A 414 -2.84 11.38 12.59
C LYS A 414 -3.87 11.86 11.56
N PHE A 415 -4.71 10.95 11.10
CA PHE A 415 -5.76 11.28 10.13
C PHE A 415 -7.11 11.37 10.84
N GLY A 416 -7.91 12.38 10.48
CA GLY A 416 -9.18 12.66 11.15
C GLY A 416 -9.05 12.70 12.67
N ASP A 417 -9.93 11.97 13.35
CA ASP A 417 -10.00 11.89 14.81
C ASP A 417 -9.09 10.79 15.42
N ALA A 418 -8.17 10.20 14.66
CA ALA A 418 -7.30 9.15 15.16
C ALA A 418 -6.38 9.62 16.31
N ASP A 419 -6.23 8.79 17.34
CA ASP A 419 -5.33 9.07 18.48
C ASP A 419 -3.85 8.96 18.10
N THR A 420 -3.51 8.10 17.15
CA THR A 420 -2.15 7.84 16.68
C THR A 420 -2.11 7.68 15.17
N PRO A 421 -0.94 7.84 14.53
CA PRO A 421 -0.76 7.44 13.13
C PRO A 421 -1.17 5.98 12.91
N TYR A 422 -1.64 5.66 11.71
CA TYR A 422 -2.12 4.31 11.38
C TYR A 422 -1.01 3.26 11.57
N GLU A 423 0.19 3.53 11.09
CA GLU A 423 1.33 2.61 11.17
C GLU A 423 2.17 2.78 12.46
N LYS A 424 1.53 3.25 13.54
CA LYS A 424 2.23 3.55 14.80
C LYS A 424 2.87 2.30 15.42
N ASN A 425 2.18 1.16 15.38
CA ASN A 425 2.65 -0.06 16.01
C ASN A 425 3.93 -0.59 15.34
N ILE A 426 4.04 -0.51 14.02
CA ILE A 426 5.27 -0.82 13.28
C ILE A 426 6.43 0.07 13.75
N GLN A 427 6.21 1.38 13.95
CA GLN A 427 7.27 2.26 14.48
C GLN A 427 7.69 1.90 15.92
N VAL A 428 6.73 1.54 16.77
CA VAL A 428 6.99 1.14 18.15
C VAL A 428 7.82 -0.14 18.18
N LEU A 429 7.42 -1.14 17.40
CA LEU A 429 8.15 -2.40 17.26
C LEU A 429 9.56 -2.18 16.72
N ARG A 430 9.73 -1.36 15.68
CA ARG A 430 11.05 -0.98 15.15
C ARG A 430 11.97 -0.43 16.23
N ASN A 431 11.49 0.55 17.00
CA ASN A 431 12.29 1.14 18.06
C ASN A 431 12.61 0.13 19.18
N ALA A 432 11.72 -0.82 19.43
CA ALA A 432 11.98 -1.90 20.38
C ALA A 432 13.05 -2.87 19.87
N LEU A 433 12.98 -3.29 18.60
CA LEU A 433 13.95 -4.21 18.00
C LEU A 433 15.35 -3.59 17.84
N GLU A 434 15.46 -2.28 17.65
CA GLU A 434 16.75 -1.59 17.49
C GLU A 434 17.43 -1.22 18.81
N HIS A 435 16.65 -0.90 19.84
CA HIS A 435 17.17 -0.23 21.04
C HIS A 435 16.76 -0.88 22.36
N LYS A 436 16.02 -1.99 22.33
CA LYS A 436 15.50 -2.68 23.52
C LYS A 436 15.61 -4.20 23.36
N PHE A 437 15.18 -4.93 24.39
CA PHE A 437 15.02 -6.38 24.33
C PHE A 437 13.58 -6.74 23.98
N VAL A 438 13.41 -7.63 23.01
CA VAL A 438 12.09 -8.10 22.53
C VAL A 438 11.93 -9.58 22.80
N LYS A 439 10.92 -9.94 23.60
CA LYS A 439 10.50 -11.33 23.85
C LYS A 439 9.33 -11.67 22.92
N VAL A 440 9.51 -12.72 22.14
CA VAL A 440 8.49 -13.26 21.24
C VAL A 440 7.86 -14.48 21.90
N HIS A 441 6.54 -14.51 22.00
CA HIS A 441 5.78 -15.55 22.68
C HIS A 441 4.96 -16.38 21.69
N SER A 442 4.83 -17.68 21.99
CA SER A 442 3.86 -18.52 21.29
C SER A 442 2.43 -18.11 21.68
N GLY A 443 1.58 -17.82 20.70
CA GLY A 443 0.20 -17.35 20.90
C GLY A 443 -0.72 -18.31 21.64
N ILE A 444 -0.32 -19.58 21.82
CA ILE A 444 -1.09 -20.59 22.57
C ILE A 444 -1.01 -20.33 24.09
N LEU A 445 0.12 -19.80 24.58
CA LEU A 445 0.40 -19.64 26.01
C LEU A 445 0.30 -18.18 26.47
N TYR A 446 0.35 -17.23 25.55
CA TYR A 446 0.26 -15.80 25.83
C TYR A 446 -1.11 -15.28 25.36
N ASN A 447 -1.91 -14.79 26.30
CA ASN A 447 -3.25 -14.28 26.00
C ASN A 447 -3.14 -12.88 25.37
N ASP A 448 -3.52 -12.75 24.09
CA ASP A 448 -3.48 -11.51 23.28
C ASP A 448 -4.16 -10.30 23.97
N LYS A 449 -5.01 -10.53 24.96
CA LYS A 449 -5.74 -9.48 25.70
C LYS A 449 -4.89 -8.65 26.66
N LYS A 450 -3.61 -8.99 26.88
CA LYS A 450 -2.67 -8.06 27.53
C LYS A 450 -2.08 -7.17 26.46
N GLU A 451 -2.67 -5.99 26.30
CA GLU A 451 -2.30 -4.95 25.34
C GLU A 451 -0.79 -4.90 25.05
N GLU A 452 -0.42 -5.23 23.82
CA GLU A 452 0.92 -5.08 23.25
C GLU A 452 1.33 -3.60 23.17
N LYS A 453 1.53 -2.91 24.30
CA LYS A 453 1.67 -1.43 24.25
C LYS A 453 2.76 -0.79 25.07
N SER A 454 3.64 -1.54 25.73
CA SER A 454 4.81 -0.90 26.37
C SER A 454 5.93 -1.87 26.71
N ILE A 455 7.10 -1.31 27.06
CA ILE A 455 8.06 -2.02 27.90
C ILE A 455 7.29 -2.47 29.14
N GLY A 456 7.23 -3.78 29.39
CA GLY A 456 6.65 -4.32 30.61
C GLY A 456 7.41 -3.83 31.84
N GLU A 457 6.86 -4.06 33.04
CA GLU A 457 7.58 -3.80 34.30
C GLU A 457 8.95 -4.49 34.35
N ASP A 458 9.13 -5.56 33.58
CA ASP A 458 10.36 -6.35 33.45
C ASP A 458 11.41 -5.76 32.49
N SER A 459 11.17 -4.57 31.90
CA SER A 459 12.04 -3.92 30.93
C SER A 459 12.09 -4.55 29.52
N PHE A 460 11.23 -5.52 29.21
CA PHE A 460 11.14 -6.13 27.87
C PHE A 460 9.95 -5.61 27.08
N TYR A 461 10.06 -5.60 25.76
CA TYR A 461 8.92 -5.49 24.86
C TYR A 461 8.39 -6.89 24.56
N HIS A 462 7.08 -7.10 24.72
CA HIS A 462 6.43 -8.40 24.50
C HIS A 462 5.59 -8.34 23.23
N ILE A 463 5.70 -9.38 22.41
CA ILE A 463 4.90 -9.54 21.20
C ILE A 463 4.64 -11.03 20.97
N THR A 464 3.51 -11.38 20.36
CA THR A 464 3.30 -12.75 19.88
C THR A 464 4.06 -13.01 18.59
N GLU A 465 4.34 -14.28 18.30
CA GLU A 465 4.90 -14.69 17.01
C GLU A 465 4.00 -14.25 15.84
N ASN A 466 2.68 -14.44 15.97
CA ASN A 466 1.70 -14.03 14.97
C ASN A 466 1.69 -12.52 14.76
N GLY A 467 1.76 -11.72 15.84
CA GLY A 467 1.85 -10.26 15.75
C GLY A 467 3.14 -9.79 15.07
N LEU A 468 4.27 -10.41 15.40
CA LEU A 468 5.55 -10.11 14.73
C LEU A 468 5.51 -10.47 13.24
N LEU A 469 4.95 -11.64 12.90
CA LEU A 469 4.79 -12.08 11.52
C LEU A 469 3.87 -11.14 10.74
N GLN A 470 2.72 -10.78 11.31
CA GLN A 470 1.76 -9.86 10.72
C GLN A 470 2.43 -8.50 10.41
N TYR A 471 3.08 -7.87 11.39
CA TYR A 471 3.77 -6.59 11.17
C TYR A 471 4.92 -6.70 10.18
N THR A 472 5.59 -7.86 10.10
CA THR A 472 6.66 -8.08 9.12
C THR A 472 6.10 -8.20 7.69
N MET A 473 4.97 -8.89 7.52
CA MET A 473 4.29 -9.03 6.23
C MET A 473 3.73 -7.69 5.76
N GLU A 474 3.05 -6.95 6.62
CA GLU A 474 2.56 -5.60 6.33
C GLU A 474 3.71 -4.67 5.92
N LEU A 475 4.83 -4.71 6.66
CA LEU A 475 6.01 -3.91 6.34
C LEU A 475 6.65 -4.32 4.99
N LEU A 476 6.71 -5.61 4.67
CA LEU A 476 7.22 -6.08 3.37
C LEU A 476 6.36 -5.55 2.21
N GLU A 477 5.02 -5.58 2.34
CA GLU A 477 4.11 -5.02 1.33
C GLU A 477 4.34 -3.51 1.15
N ILE A 478 4.46 -2.75 2.24
CA ILE A 478 4.68 -1.29 2.18
C ILE A 478 6.05 -0.98 1.55
N VAL A 479 7.09 -1.74 1.90
CA VAL A 479 8.45 -1.53 1.35
C VAL A 479 8.51 -1.91 -0.13
N ARG A 480 7.80 -2.97 -0.53
CA ARG A 480 7.64 -3.31 -1.96
C ARG A 480 7.00 -2.17 -2.73
N GLU A 481 5.89 -1.64 -2.23
CA GLU A 481 5.21 -0.47 -2.82
C GLU A 481 6.15 0.73 -2.90
N TRP A 482 6.90 1.00 -1.83
CA TRP A 482 7.89 2.09 -1.78
C TRP A 482 8.98 1.98 -2.84
N LEU A 483 9.47 0.77 -3.14
CA LEU A 483 10.47 0.53 -4.17
C LEU A 483 9.90 0.64 -5.58
N ILE A 484 8.67 0.17 -5.81
CA ILE A 484 7.96 0.33 -7.09
C ILE A 484 7.70 1.83 -7.34
N ASP A 485 7.19 2.54 -6.34
CA ASP A 485 6.95 3.98 -6.41
C ASP A 485 8.22 4.77 -6.69
N LEU A 486 9.37 4.36 -6.12
CA LEU A 486 10.65 4.99 -6.45
C LEU A 486 10.96 4.90 -7.96
N THR A 487 10.77 3.73 -8.58
CA THR A 487 11.04 3.58 -10.02
C THR A 487 10.08 4.40 -10.88
N MET A 488 8.80 4.47 -10.52
CA MET A 488 7.80 5.28 -11.20
C MET A 488 8.09 6.78 -11.02
N ALA A 489 8.52 7.19 -9.82
CA ALA A 489 8.86 8.57 -9.52
C ALA A 489 10.05 9.05 -10.37
N VAL A 490 11.08 8.22 -10.48
CA VAL A 490 12.23 8.47 -11.35
C VAL A 490 11.80 8.49 -12.82
N HIS A 491 10.92 7.58 -13.24
CA HIS A 491 10.44 7.55 -14.64
C HIS A 491 9.71 8.83 -15.04
N ILE A 492 8.78 9.29 -14.19
CA ILE A 492 8.07 10.56 -14.42
C ILE A 492 9.04 11.74 -14.47
N GLU A 493 10.08 11.74 -13.64
CA GLU A 493 11.08 12.80 -13.63
C GLU A 493 11.96 12.79 -14.90
N GLU A 494 12.42 11.62 -15.34
CA GLU A 494 13.23 11.49 -16.56
C GLU A 494 12.43 11.86 -17.82
N LEU A 495 11.12 11.57 -17.88
CA LEU A 495 10.26 12.03 -18.98
C LEU A 495 10.26 13.57 -19.09
N LYS A 496 10.15 14.28 -17.96
CA LYS A 496 10.20 15.75 -17.94
C LYS A 496 11.57 16.29 -18.35
N ARG A 497 12.65 15.68 -17.84
CA ARG A 497 14.02 16.06 -18.20
C ARG A 497 14.27 15.86 -19.70
N GLY A 498 13.70 14.80 -20.28
CA GLY A 498 13.77 14.54 -21.72
C GLY A 498 13.11 15.64 -22.56
N GLU A 499 11.92 16.10 -22.18
CA GLU A 499 11.20 17.19 -22.88
C GLU A 499 11.99 18.51 -22.86
N ASP A 500 12.68 18.82 -21.76
CA ASP A 500 13.51 20.03 -21.63
C ASP A 500 14.85 19.95 -22.41
N GLU A 501 15.28 18.75 -22.81
CA GLU A 501 16.59 18.50 -23.43
C GLU A 501 16.53 18.10 -24.92
N ASP A 502 15.37 18.19 -25.58
CA ASP A 502 15.15 17.79 -26.99
C ASP A 502 16.16 18.40 -28.00
N ASP A 503 16.81 19.52 -27.66
CA ASP A 503 17.85 20.17 -28.47
C ASP A 503 19.29 19.63 -28.24
N LYS A 504 19.52 18.75 -27.26
CA LYS A 504 20.84 18.21 -26.91
C LYS A 504 21.06 16.82 -27.50
N LYS A 505 22.27 16.58 -28.02
CA LYS A 505 22.67 15.24 -28.51
C LYS A 505 23.00 14.33 -27.32
N SER A 506 22.25 13.25 -27.17
CA SER A 506 22.56 12.13 -26.26
C SER A 506 23.05 10.90 -27.04
N PHE A 507 23.78 10.02 -26.38
CA PHE A 507 24.21 8.73 -26.93
C PHE A 507 23.83 7.62 -25.96
N PRO A 508 23.18 6.53 -26.42
CA PRO A 508 22.78 5.46 -25.54
C PRO A 508 24.01 4.70 -25.03
N VAL A 509 24.02 4.41 -23.74
CA VAL A 509 24.99 3.52 -23.09
C VAL A 509 24.22 2.33 -22.55
N PHE A 510 24.50 1.15 -23.08
CA PHE A 510 23.87 -0.08 -22.63
C PHE A 510 24.66 -0.67 -21.47
N LEU A 511 23.96 -0.93 -20.37
CA LEU A 511 24.50 -1.65 -19.22
C LEU A 511 24.29 -3.14 -19.42
N MET A 512 25.22 -3.95 -18.90
CA MET A 512 25.07 -5.41 -18.89
C MET A 512 24.32 -5.84 -17.64
N GLU A 513 23.53 -6.90 -17.77
CA GLU A 513 22.85 -7.53 -16.63
C GLU A 513 23.86 -8.18 -15.67
N PHE A 514 23.45 -8.32 -14.41
CA PHE A 514 24.22 -9.04 -13.40
C PHE A 514 23.72 -10.48 -13.32
N ASP A 515 24.43 -11.37 -14.03
CA ASP A 515 24.06 -12.77 -14.20
C ASP A 515 23.96 -13.51 -12.86
N ASP A 516 23.07 -14.51 -12.79
CA ASP A 516 22.90 -15.35 -11.60
C ASP A 516 24.20 -16.06 -11.18
N GLU A 517 25.06 -16.41 -12.15
CA GLU A 517 26.36 -17.03 -11.90
C GLU A 517 27.34 -16.11 -11.13
N TRP A 518 27.06 -14.82 -11.03
CA TRP A 518 27.90 -13.86 -10.29
C TRP A 518 27.37 -13.60 -8.87
N LYS A 519 26.19 -14.13 -8.50
CA LYS A 519 25.53 -13.93 -7.20
C LYS A 519 25.95 -14.96 -6.13
N VAL A 520 27.21 -15.41 -6.17
CA VAL A 520 27.77 -16.54 -5.40
C VAL A 520 28.46 -16.15 -4.10
#